data_AF-A0A0P0G6Y9-F1
#
_entry.id   AF-A0A0P0G6Y9-F1
#
_cell.length_a   1.000
_cell.length_b   1.000
_cell.length_c   1.000
_cell.angle_alpha   90.00
_cell.angle_beta   90.00
_cell.angle_gamma   90.00
#
_symmetry.space_group_name_H-M   'P 1'
#
loop_
_entity.id
_entity.type
_entity.pdbx_description
1 polymer ?
#
loop_
_entity_poly.entity_id
_entity_poly.type
_entity_poly.pdbx_seq_one_letter_code
_entity_poly.pdbx_strand_id
1 'polypeptide(L)'
;MKKKFFLFILSNTIALLIFAQPYAFSIYESGIAVNHSEDNFKNLFNNWNSDFISYSKSLDLLSYSYVGEVKSKSQINDIAEQCTKDETLFCNTTRVFTTYSSLDSLSIESISLEIMSWKEFGITYTLLKKDVQKVKNEYMDKMKQQIQIGDKMFVVEGIFSGQPFKNYVLCNGETSKVVWDNIYFSIK
;
A
#
# COMPACT_ATOMS: atom_id res chain seq x y z
N MET A 1 -47.79 35.16 -41.04
CA MET A 1 -47.28 34.01 -41.83
C MET A 1 -45.76 34.17 -41.89
N LYS A 2 -44.84 33.30 -41.44
CA LYS A 2 -44.75 31.87 -41.06
C LYS A 2 -43.75 31.80 -39.87
N LYS A 3 -44.02 31.09 -38.75
CA LYS A 3 -43.42 29.77 -38.36
C LYS A 3 -41.89 29.71 -38.57
N LYS A 4 -41.00 29.44 -37.61
CA LYS A 4 -41.02 28.45 -36.50
C LYS A 4 -40.02 28.80 -35.38
N PHE A 5 -40.33 28.33 -34.18
CA PHE A 5 -39.44 28.03 -33.05
C PHE A 5 -38.16 27.27 -33.47
N PHE A 6 -37.03 27.58 -32.84
CA PHE A 6 -36.14 26.54 -32.30
C PHE A 6 -35.36 27.09 -31.10
N LEU A 7 -35.65 26.50 -29.93
CA LEU A 7 -34.88 26.59 -28.70
C LEU A 7 -33.60 25.78 -28.92
N PHE A 8 -32.42 26.31 -28.59
CA PHE A 8 -31.25 25.48 -28.34
C PHE A 8 -30.56 25.95 -27.05
N ILE A 9 -30.95 25.26 -25.97
CA ILE A 9 -30.21 25.18 -24.71
C ILE A 9 -29.04 24.24 -25.00
N LEU A 10 -27.81 24.73 -25.05
CA LEU A 10 -26.58 23.94 -24.98
C LEU A 10 -25.46 24.96 -24.75
N SER A 11 -24.59 24.88 -23.76
CA SER A 11 -24.45 24.04 -22.59
C SER A 11 -23.37 24.74 -21.80
N ASN A 12 -23.64 25.15 -20.57
CA ASN A 12 -22.60 25.51 -19.60
C ASN A 12 -21.78 24.24 -19.32
N THR A 13 -20.85 23.89 -20.20
CA THR A 13 -19.73 23.06 -19.81
C THR A 13 -18.68 24.01 -19.25
N ILE A 14 -18.92 24.42 -18.01
CA ILE A 14 -17.79 24.57 -17.08
C ILE A 14 -17.14 23.19 -17.10
N ALA A 15 -16.12 23.03 -17.94
CA ALA A 15 -15.14 22.00 -17.73
C ALA A 15 -14.49 22.35 -16.40
N LEU A 16 -15.11 21.90 -15.31
CA LEU A 16 -14.39 21.49 -14.14
C LEU A 16 -13.48 20.38 -14.65
N LEU A 17 -12.34 20.79 -15.21
CA LEU A 17 -11.08 20.11 -14.96
C LEU A 17 -10.96 20.11 -13.45
N ILE A 18 -11.64 19.15 -12.83
CA ILE A 18 -11.20 18.59 -11.58
C ILE A 18 -9.85 18.01 -12.00
N PHE A 19 -8.81 18.83 -11.90
CA PHE A 19 -7.53 18.32 -11.48
C PHE A 19 -7.83 17.67 -10.14
N ALA A 20 -8.28 16.42 -10.20
CA ALA A 20 -8.18 15.52 -9.09
C ALA A 20 -6.67 15.46 -8.92
N GLN A 21 -6.17 16.30 -8.01
CA GLN A 21 -5.00 15.98 -7.22
C GLN A 21 -5.07 14.46 -7.04
N PRO A 22 -4.06 13.68 -7.45
CA PRO A 22 -4.11 12.24 -7.25
C PRO A 22 -4.21 12.08 -5.74
N TYR A 23 -5.43 11.91 -5.24
CA TYR A 23 -5.66 11.34 -3.93
C TYR A 23 -4.95 10.02 -4.06
N ALA A 24 -3.83 9.92 -3.38
CA ALA A 24 -2.94 8.78 -3.41
C ALA A 24 -3.69 7.64 -2.72
N PHE A 25 -4.65 7.08 -3.44
CA PHE A 25 -5.43 5.93 -3.01
C PHE A 25 -4.45 4.78 -2.94
N SER A 26 -4.46 4.06 -1.82
CA SER A 26 -3.65 2.87 -1.71
C SER A 26 -3.94 1.94 -2.89
N ILE A 27 -2.95 1.15 -3.31
CA ILE A 27 -3.14 0.12 -4.35
C ILE A 27 -4.30 -0.85 -4.03
N TYR A 28 -4.67 -0.98 -2.76
CA TYR A 28 -5.84 -1.74 -2.30
C TYR A 28 -7.19 -1.04 -2.49
N GLU A 29 -7.21 0.29 -2.57
CA GLU A 29 -8.44 1.11 -2.64
C GLU A 29 -8.67 1.69 -4.04
N SER A 30 -7.70 1.57 -4.95
CA SER A 30 -7.87 1.95 -6.36
C SER A 30 -8.66 0.87 -7.12
N GLY A 31 -9.72 1.25 -7.82
CA GLY A 31 -10.56 0.33 -8.60
C GLY A 31 -11.97 0.18 -8.03
N ILE A 32 -12.35 -1.03 -7.63
CA ILE A 32 -13.68 -1.29 -7.07
C ILE A 32 -13.78 -0.74 -5.65
N ALA A 33 -15.00 -0.33 -5.24
CA ALA A 33 -15.25 0.11 -3.88
C ALA A 33 -15.02 -1.04 -2.88
N VAL A 34 -14.32 -0.74 -1.78
CA VAL A 34 -14.04 -1.70 -0.71
C VAL A 34 -15.25 -1.81 0.21
N ASN A 35 -16.03 -2.89 0.03
CA ASN A 35 -17.16 -3.21 0.92
C ASN A 35 -16.83 -4.40 1.84
N HIS A 36 -15.93 -5.28 1.38
CA HIS A 36 -15.40 -6.41 2.13
C HIS A 36 -13.87 -6.43 2.04
N SER A 37 -13.22 -7.06 3.01
CA SER A 37 -11.75 -7.12 3.05
C SER A 37 -11.16 -7.73 1.78
N GLU A 38 -11.85 -8.71 1.19
CA GLU A 38 -11.51 -9.38 -0.08
C GLU A 38 -11.42 -8.40 -1.26
N ASP A 39 -12.18 -7.30 -1.24
CA ASP A 39 -12.16 -6.32 -2.33
C ASP A 39 -10.82 -5.60 -2.42
N ASN A 40 -10.12 -5.39 -1.30
CA ASN A 40 -8.75 -4.88 -1.29
C ASN A 40 -7.81 -5.76 -2.12
N PHE A 41 -7.94 -7.08 -1.99
CA PHE A 41 -7.06 -8.02 -2.69
C PHE A 41 -7.40 -8.13 -4.17
N LYS A 42 -8.69 -8.04 -4.54
CA LYS A 42 -9.08 -7.92 -5.96
C LYS A 42 -8.45 -6.66 -6.58
N ASN A 43 -8.52 -5.53 -5.88
CA ASN A 43 -7.86 -4.30 -6.30
C ASN A 43 -6.35 -4.46 -6.39
N LEU A 44 -5.69 -5.00 -5.36
CA LEU A 44 -4.24 -5.26 -5.38
C LEU A 44 -3.84 -6.05 -6.62
N PHE A 45 -4.49 -7.20 -6.88
CA PHE A 45 -4.15 -8.06 -8.01
C PHE A 45 -4.43 -7.41 -9.37
N ASN A 46 -5.51 -6.64 -9.49
CA ASN A 46 -5.82 -5.92 -10.74
C ASN A 46 -4.85 -4.76 -11.00
N ASN A 47 -4.41 -4.09 -9.93
CA ASN A 47 -3.51 -2.94 -10.01
C ASN A 47 -2.03 -3.34 -10.06
N TRP A 48 -1.70 -4.60 -9.73
CA TRP A 48 -0.35 -5.14 -9.81
C TRP A 48 0.03 -5.48 -11.26
N ASN A 49 0.08 -4.45 -12.10
CA ASN A 49 0.53 -4.54 -13.48
C ASN A 49 1.85 -3.78 -13.69
N SER A 50 2.56 -4.14 -14.75
CA SER A 50 3.94 -3.71 -15.03
C SER A 50 4.12 -2.22 -15.29
N ASP A 51 3.03 -1.49 -15.50
CA ASP A 51 3.08 -0.15 -16.08
C ASP A 51 3.17 0.94 -15.01
N PHE A 52 2.78 0.65 -13.76
CA PHE A 52 2.80 1.62 -12.65
C PHE A 52 3.86 1.33 -11.58
N ILE A 53 4.50 0.16 -11.60
CA ILE A 53 5.44 -0.27 -10.56
C ILE A 53 6.70 -0.81 -11.23
N SER A 54 7.76 0.00 -11.26
CA SER A 54 9.05 -0.34 -11.89
C SER A 54 9.65 -1.66 -11.40
N TYR A 55 9.29 -2.11 -10.20
CA TYR A 55 9.77 -3.34 -9.56
C TYR A 55 8.78 -4.52 -9.58
N SER A 56 7.58 -4.35 -10.15
CA SER A 56 6.60 -5.45 -10.29
C SER A 56 7.18 -6.66 -11.05
N LYS A 57 8.13 -6.44 -11.97
CA LYS A 57 8.77 -7.51 -12.75
C LYS A 57 9.58 -8.51 -11.92
N SER A 58 9.95 -8.16 -10.69
CA SER A 58 10.68 -9.05 -9.78
C SER A 58 9.77 -9.70 -8.75
N LEU A 59 8.48 -9.35 -8.71
CA LEU A 59 7.52 -9.81 -7.72
C LEU A 59 6.20 -10.19 -8.41
N ASP A 60 5.92 -11.49 -8.47
CA ASP A 60 4.67 -12.03 -8.97
C ASP A 60 3.72 -12.34 -7.81
N LEU A 61 2.47 -11.85 -7.91
CA LEU A 61 1.39 -12.23 -6.99
C LEU A 61 0.72 -13.51 -7.49
N LEU A 62 0.62 -14.53 -6.64
CA LEU A 62 0.02 -15.82 -7.01
C LEU A 62 -1.38 -15.99 -6.45
N SER A 63 -1.58 -15.75 -5.15
CA SER A 63 -2.87 -15.93 -4.51
C SER A 63 -3.00 -15.13 -3.22
N TYR A 64 -4.23 -15.05 -2.70
CA TYR A 64 -4.50 -14.58 -1.36
C TYR A 64 -5.50 -15.50 -0.66
N SER A 65 -5.42 -15.59 0.66
CA SER A 65 -6.37 -16.37 1.46
C SER A 65 -6.59 -15.76 2.84
N TYR A 66 -7.79 -15.98 3.39
CA TYR A 66 -8.14 -15.56 4.74
C TYR A 66 -7.50 -16.50 5.76
N VAL A 67 -6.84 -15.93 6.77
CA VAL A 67 -6.16 -16.70 7.83
C VAL A 67 -6.99 -16.73 9.11
N GLY A 68 -7.64 -15.61 9.45
CA GLY A 68 -8.41 -15.51 10.68
C GLY A 68 -8.53 -14.07 11.16
N GLU A 69 -8.95 -13.91 12.42
CA GLU A 69 -9.10 -12.62 13.09
C GLU A 69 -8.09 -12.48 14.23
N VAL A 70 -7.69 -11.25 14.52
CA VAL A 70 -6.90 -10.91 15.70
C VAL A 70 -7.79 -10.99 16.94
N LYS A 71 -7.45 -11.88 17.87
CA LYS A 71 -8.25 -12.18 19.06
C LYS A 71 -7.70 -11.60 20.35
N SER A 72 -6.42 -11.19 20.38
CA SER A 72 -5.80 -10.68 21.61
C SER A 72 -4.61 -9.78 21.35
N LYS A 73 -4.22 -9.00 22.37
CA LYS A 73 -2.97 -8.22 22.34
C LYS A 73 -1.72 -9.08 22.24
N SER A 74 -1.74 -10.29 22.79
CA SER A 74 -0.61 -11.23 22.63
C SER A 74 -0.41 -11.58 21.16
N GLN A 75 -1.50 -11.87 20.45
CA GLN A 75 -1.43 -12.17 19.03
C GLN A 75 -0.91 -10.98 18.20
N ILE A 76 -1.21 -9.74 18.60
CA ILE A 76 -0.64 -8.54 17.96
C ILE A 76 0.89 -8.51 18.11
N ASN A 77 1.42 -8.90 19.28
CA ASN A 77 2.87 -9.02 19.47
C ASN A 77 3.45 -10.13 18.59
N ASP A 78 2.81 -11.31 18.56
CA ASP A 78 3.27 -12.44 17.75
C ASP A 78 3.31 -12.09 16.26
N ILE A 79 2.30 -11.36 15.77
CA ILE A 79 2.24 -10.84 14.40
C ILE A 79 3.41 -9.87 14.14
N ALA A 80 3.65 -8.92 15.04
CA ALA A 80 4.74 -7.95 14.88
C ALA A 80 6.12 -8.61 14.84
N GLU A 81 6.34 -9.63 15.67
CA GLU A 81 7.57 -10.41 15.64
C GLU A 81 7.69 -11.23 14.35
N GLN A 82 6.61 -11.87 13.90
CA GLN A 82 6.59 -12.63 12.65
C GLN A 82 6.89 -11.74 11.43
N CYS A 83 6.30 -10.55 11.39
CA CYS A 83 6.50 -9.58 10.32
C CYS A 83 7.91 -8.95 10.32
N THR A 84 8.73 -9.19 11.34
CA THR A 84 10.11 -8.67 11.46
C THR A 84 11.19 -9.75 11.57
N LYS A 85 10.81 -11.01 11.32
CA LYS A 85 11.77 -12.11 11.09
C LYS A 85 12.67 -11.80 9.90
N ASP A 86 13.89 -12.33 9.96
CA ASP A 86 14.96 -12.02 9.03
C ASP A 86 14.60 -12.34 7.57
N GLU A 87 13.84 -13.41 7.33
CA GLU A 87 13.37 -13.83 6.01
C GLU A 87 12.17 -13.04 5.50
N THR A 88 11.48 -12.30 6.36
CA THR A 88 10.26 -11.58 5.98
C THR A 88 10.62 -10.39 5.10
N LEU A 89 9.97 -10.31 3.93
CA LEU A 89 10.11 -9.19 3.02
C LEU A 89 9.35 -7.97 3.52
N PHE A 90 9.88 -6.79 3.20
CA PHE A 90 9.21 -5.51 3.37
C PHE A 90 9.63 -4.55 2.25
N CYS A 91 8.81 -3.53 2.00
CA CYS A 91 9.13 -2.46 1.07
C CYS A 91 9.63 -1.23 1.84
N ASN A 92 10.85 -0.82 1.51
CA ASN A 92 11.38 0.48 1.86
C ASN A 92 11.01 1.48 0.76
N THR A 93 10.16 2.45 1.08
CA THR A 93 9.72 3.48 0.14
C THR A 93 10.48 4.79 0.39
N THR A 94 11.21 5.26 -0.62
CA THR A 94 11.84 6.58 -0.60
C THR A 94 11.09 7.51 -1.55
N ARG A 95 10.57 8.63 -1.04
CA ARG A 95 9.90 9.66 -1.85
C ARG A 95 10.79 10.91 -1.91
N VAL A 96 11.09 11.39 -3.11
CA VAL A 96 11.85 12.63 -3.34
C VAL A 96 10.87 13.73 -3.73
N PHE A 97 10.95 14.87 -3.02
CA PHE A 97 10.07 16.02 -3.23
C PHE A 97 10.89 17.21 -3.75
N THR A 98 10.31 17.94 -4.69
CA THR A 98 10.80 19.24 -5.15
C THR A 98 9.88 20.35 -4.66
N THR A 99 10.47 21.44 -4.19
CA THR A 99 9.77 22.63 -3.72
C THR A 99 9.93 23.75 -4.75
N TYR A 100 8.82 24.32 -5.24
CA TYR A 100 8.87 25.47 -6.14
C TYR A 100 8.63 26.78 -5.37
N SER A 101 9.53 27.75 -5.55
CA SER A 101 9.67 28.94 -4.72
C SER A 101 8.70 30.09 -5.02
N SER A 102 7.74 29.95 -5.94
CA SER A 102 6.81 31.04 -6.21
C SER A 102 5.51 31.00 -5.39
N LEU A 103 5.15 29.88 -4.74
CA LEU A 103 3.94 29.74 -3.88
C LEU A 103 3.93 28.36 -3.15
N ASP A 104 5.00 27.99 -2.42
CA ASP A 104 5.11 26.81 -1.51
C ASP A 104 4.43 25.50 -1.96
N SER A 105 4.40 25.21 -3.27
CA SER A 105 3.84 23.96 -3.76
C SER A 105 4.94 22.89 -3.76
N LEU A 106 4.79 21.88 -2.89
CA LEU A 106 5.57 20.65 -2.90
C LEU A 106 5.02 19.72 -3.99
N SER A 107 5.89 19.23 -4.88
CA SER A 107 5.56 18.16 -5.83
C SER A 107 6.45 16.95 -5.61
N ILE A 108 5.89 15.74 -5.74
CA ILE A 108 6.68 14.51 -5.73
C ILE A 108 7.36 14.37 -7.08
N GLU A 109 8.69 14.26 -7.09
CA GLU A 109 9.48 14.07 -8.30
C GLU A 109 9.67 12.58 -8.60
N SER A 110 9.90 11.75 -7.57
CA SER A 110 10.03 10.29 -7.74
C SER A 110 9.67 9.50 -6.48
N ILE A 111 9.24 8.26 -6.68
CA ILE A 111 9.05 7.24 -5.66
C ILE A 111 9.96 6.07 -6.02
N SER A 112 10.90 5.74 -5.13
CA SER A 112 11.69 4.51 -5.19
C SER A 112 11.10 3.49 -4.23
N LEU A 113 10.85 2.29 -4.72
CA LEU A 113 10.37 1.15 -3.94
C LEU A 113 11.46 0.09 -3.95
N GLU A 114 12.04 -0.18 -2.78
CA GLU A 114 13.03 -1.24 -2.60
C GLU A 114 12.41 -2.35 -1.76
N ILE A 115 12.24 -3.54 -2.34
CA ILE A 115 11.75 -4.71 -1.62
C ILE A 115 12.97 -5.54 -1.21
N MET A 116 13.07 -5.82 0.08
CA MET A 116 14.14 -6.63 0.65
C MET A 116 13.67 -7.36 1.90
N SER A 117 14.44 -8.37 2.31
CA SER A 117 14.28 -9.04 3.60
C SER A 117 14.89 -8.24 4.74
N TRP A 118 14.43 -8.46 5.97
CA TRP A 118 15.06 -7.87 7.16
C TRP A 118 16.52 -8.28 7.33
N LYS A 119 16.90 -9.47 6.85
CA LYS A 119 18.29 -9.93 6.81
C LYS A 119 19.16 -9.07 5.90
N GLU A 120 18.71 -8.83 4.66
CA GLU A 120 19.41 -7.97 3.70
C GLU A 120 19.49 -6.52 4.21
N PHE A 121 18.40 -6.02 4.80
CA PHE A 121 18.37 -4.73 5.46
C PHE A 121 19.42 -4.64 6.58
N GLY A 122 19.48 -5.66 7.44
CA GLY A 122 20.43 -5.72 8.55
C GLY A 122 21.88 -5.67 8.08
N ILE A 123 22.22 -6.37 7.00
CA ILE A 123 23.55 -6.33 6.39
C ILE A 123 23.86 -4.91 5.90
N THR A 124 22.96 -4.30 5.12
CA THR A 124 23.14 -2.95 4.56
C THR A 124 23.26 -1.89 5.65
N TYR A 125 22.42 -1.95 6.70
CA TYR A 125 22.39 -0.93 7.75
C TYR A 125 23.51 -1.08 8.78
N THR A 126 24.02 -2.30 8.98
CA THR A 126 25.23 -2.52 9.79
C THR A 126 26.44 -1.84 9.13
N LEU A 127 26.55 -1.93 7.80
CA LEU A 127 27.60 -1.21 7.04
C LEU A 127 27.48 0.31 7.19
N LEU A 128 26.27 0.83 7.39
CA LEU A 128 25.98 2.24 7.67
C LEU A 128 26.11 2.61 9.16
N LYS A 129 26.57 1.70 10.02
CA LYS A 129 26.70 1.88 11.49
C LYS A 129 25.39 2.29 12.17
N LYS A 130 24.24 1.84 11.66
CA LYS A 130 22.93 2.09 12.26
C LYS A 130 22.54 0.95 13.21
N ASP A 131 21.75 1.27 14.22
CA ASP A 131 21.18 0.29 15.15
C ASP A 131 19.96 -0.40 14.51
N VAL A 132 20.20 -1.56 13.90
CA VAL A 132 19.17 -2.36 13.21
C VAL A 132 18.07 -2.80 14.19
N GLN A 133 18.43 -3.14 15.42
CA GLN A 133 17.45 -3.60 16.42
C GLN A 133 16.51 -2.47 16.81
N LYS A 134 17.04 -1.25 16.97
CA LYS A 134 16.21 -0.07 17.21
C LYS A 134 15.19 0.15 16.08
N VAL A 135 15.61 0.03 14.82
CA VAL A 135 14.69 0.19 13.67
C VAL A 135 13.62 -0.90 13.65
N LYS A 136 13.98 -2.17 13.90
CA LYS A 136 13.00 -3.26 14.01
C LYS A 136 11.99 -2.99 15.13
N ASN A 137 12.45 -2.54 16.29
CA ASN A 137 11.57 -2.20 17.42
C ASN A 137 10.61 -1.07 17.07
N GLU A 138 11.09 0.02 16.47
CA GLU A 138 10.24 1.14 16.02
C GLU A 138 9.21 0.69 14.97
N TYR A 139 9.59 -0.24 14.07
CA TYR A 139 8.68 -0.80 13.09
C TYR A 139 7.57 -1.65 13.74
N MET A 140 7.96 -2.53 14.69
CA MET A 140 7.01 -3.30 15.49
C MET A 140 6.06 -2.40 16.29
N ASP A 141 6.56 -1.33 16.90
CA ASP A 141 5.74 -0.41 17.70
C ASP A 141 4.70 0.29 16.84
N LYS A 142 5.07 0.73 15.63
CA LYS A 142 4.11 1.30 14.65
C LYS A 142 3.04 0.30 14.27
N MET A 143 3.42 -0.95 14.02
CA MET A 143 2.48 -2.01 13.69
C MET A 143 1.48 -2.27 14.83
N LYS A 144 1.98 -2.40 16.07
CA LYS A 144 1.17 -2.62 17.28
C LYS A 144 0.19 -1.48 17.56
N GLN A 145 0.51 -0.26 17.13
CA GLN A 145 -0.38 0.91 17.27
C GLN A 145 -1.50 0.93 16.23
N GLN A 146 -1.31 0.30 15.06
CA GLN A 146 -2.30 0.29 13.97
C GLN A 146 -3.23 -0.91 14.02
N ILE A 147 -2.74 -2.08 14.44
CA ILE A 147 -3.54 -3.31 14.53
C ILE A 147 -4.43 -3.28 15.77
N GLN A 148 -5.67 -3.73 15.61
CA GLN A 148 -6.67 -3.83 16.66
C GLN A 148 -7.21 -5.26 16.79
N ILE A 149 -7.79 -5.58 17.95
CA ILE A 149 -8.55 -6.81 18.13
C ILE A 149 -9.79 -6.75 17.23
N GLY A 150 -10.08 -7.82 16.50
CA GLY A 150 -11.14 -7.88 15.51
C GLY A 150 -10.66 -7.64 14.07
N ASP A 151 -9.43 -7.17 13.87
CA ASP A 151 -8.86 -7.04 12.53
C ASP A 151 -8.74 -8.42 11.86
N LYS A 152 -9.02 -8.45 10.56
CA LYS A 152 -8.98 -9.64 9.73
C LYS A 152 -7.60 -9.78 9.09
N MET A 153 -7.02 -10.96 9.22
CA MET A 153 -5.71 -11.28 8.69
C MET A 153 -5.83 -12.15 7.44
N PHE A 154 -5.13 -11.74 6.40
CA PHE A 154 -4.98 -12.46 5.15
C PHE A 154 -3.51 -12.72 4.90
N VAL A 155 -3.22 -13.72 4.07
CA VAL A 155 -1.89 -13.98 3.53
C VAL A 155 -1.93 -13.85 2.02
N VAL A 156 -0.99 -13.10 1.47
CA VAL A 156 -0.70 -13.02 0.04
C VAL A 156 0.54 -13.87 -0.23
N GLU A 157 0.42 -14.81 -1.15
CA GLU A 157 1.51 -15.67 -1.60
C GLU A 157 1.99 -15.21 -2.97
N GLY A 158 3.31 -15.23 -3.17
CA GLY A 158 3.93 -14.75 -4.39
C GLY A 158 5.32 -15.32 -4.63
N ILE A 159 5.93 -14.92 -5.74
CA ILE A 159 7.34 -15.20 -6.06
C ILE A 159 8.10 -13.88 -6.09
N PHE A 160 9.20 -13.79 -5.35
CA PHE A 160 10.12 -12.65 -5.41
C PHE A 160 11.50 -13.15 -5.80
N SER A 161 12.05 -12.63 -6.91
CA SER A 161 13.35 -13.05 -7.44
C SER A 161 13.49 -14.59 -7.58
N GLY A 162 12.41 -15.25 -8.00
CA GLY A 162 12.35 -16.71 -8.17
C GLY A 162 12.16 -17.52 -6.89
N GLN A 163 12.03 -16.88 -5.73
CA GLN A 163 11.78 -17.53 -4.43
C GLN A 163 10.34 -17.30 -3.95
N PRO A 164 9.66 -18.31 -3.40
CA PRO A 164 8.34 -18.13 -2.82
C PRO A 164 8.41 -17.25 -1.57
N PHE A 165 7.43 -16.39 -1.39
CA PHE A 165 7.27 -15.60 -0.17
C PHE A 165 5.81 -15.55 0.29
N LYS A 166 5.63 -15.14 1.55
CA LYS A 166 4.33 -14.85 2.15
C LYS A 166 4.34 -13.45 2.75
N ASN A 167 3.32 -12.65 2.46
CA ASN A 167 3.09 -11.36 3.09
C ASN A 167 1.75 -11.38 3.83
N TYR A 168 1.77 -10.99 5.10
CA TYR A 168 0.54 -10.88 5.89
C TYR A 168 -0.04 -9.48 5.76
N VAL A 169 -1.34 -9.42 5.47
CA VAL A 169 -2.09 -8.19 5.28
C VAL A 169 -3.21 -8.17 6.30
N LEU A 170 -3.29 -7.10 7.09
CA LEU A 170 -4.35 -6.89 8.07
C LEU A 170 -5.34 -5.85 7.57
N CYS A 171 -6.61 -6.21 7.62
CA CYS A 171 -7.73 -5.34 7.31
C CYS A 171 -8.51 -5.04 8.59
N ASN A 172 -8.94 -3.79 8.75
CA ASN A 172 -9.77 -3.38 9.86
C ASN A 172 -11.08 -4.18 9.87
N GLY A 173 -11.46 -4.70 11.04
CA GLY A 173 -12.64 -5.56 11.19
C GLY A 173 -13.97 -4.89 10.82
N GLU A 174 -14.08 -3.57 11.01
CA GLU A 174 -15.31 -2.80 10.81
C GLU A 174 -15.37 -2.15 9.43
N THR A 175 -14.29 -1.50 9.01
CA THR A 175 -14.24 -0.72 7.77
C THR A 175 -13.74 -1.52 6.57
N SER A 176 -13.24 -2.75 6.80
CA SER A 176 -12.61 -3.61 5.79
C SER A 176 -11.34 -3.06 5.14
N LYS A 177 -10.88 -1.84 5.47
CA LYS A 177 -9.69 -1.22 4.88
C LYS A 177 -8.40 -1.86 5.38
N VAL A 178 -7.38 -1.95 4.54
CA VAL A 178 -6.04 -2.38 4.98
C VAL A 178 -5.50 -1.40 6.03
N VAL A 179 -5.07 -1.93 7.17
CA VAL A 179 -4.43 -1.19 8.27
C VAL A 179 -2.94 -1.49 8.35
N TRP A 180 -2.50 -2.63 7.83
CA TRP A 180 -1.08 -2.96 7.80
C TRP A 180 -0.75 -4.01 6.73
N ASP A 181 0.36 -3.80 6.04
CA ASP A 181 1.15 -4.87 5.44
C ASP A 181 2.59 -4.39 5.22
N ASN A 182 3.52 -5.32 4.97
CA ASN A 182 4.94 -4.98 4.91
C ASN A 182 5.41 -4.46 3.54
N ILE A 183 4.68 -4.68 2.44
CA ILE A 183 5.18 -4.50 1.07
C ILE A 183 4.40 -3.44 0.29
N TYR A 184 3.08 -3.48 0.35
CA TYR A 184 2.19 -2.75 -0.55
C TYR A 184 1.59 -1.49 0.09
N PHE A 185 1.54 -1.43 1.42
CA PHE A 185 0.84 -0.40 2.19
C PHE A 185 1.26 1.04 1.86
N SER A 186 2.53 1.27 1.56
CA SER A 186 3.11 2.58 1.24
C SER A 186 2.96 2.98 -0.23
N ILE A 187 2.46 2.07 -1.08
CA ILE A 187 2.20 2.30 -2.50
C ILE A 187 0.85 3.01 -2.63
N LYS A 188 0.93 4.28 -3.02
CA LYS A 188 -0.17 5.24 -3.15
C LYS A 188 0.14 6.20 -4.28
#